data_AF-A0A821ZG41-F1
#
_entry.id   AF-A0A821ZG41-F1
#
_cell.length_a   1.000
_cell.length_b   1.000
_cell.length_c   1.000
_cell.angle_alpha   90.00
_cell.angle_beta   90.00
_cell.angle_gamma   90.00
#
_symmetry.space_group_name_H-M   'P 1'
#
loop_
_entity.id
_entity.type
_entity.pdbx_description
1 polymer ?
#
loop_
_entity_poly.entity_id
_entity_poly.type
_entity_poly.pdbx_seq_one_letter_code
_entity_poly.pdbx_strand_id
1 'polypeptide(L)'
;ISSHIHLTNIDYLCIKLPVNDQFWSIVPTLNRLGSLAVSSHADTYHSQLQDLLNHEHNLHYLCIHHDASLPIQMSLFKYANTSVRQLNLTDYNRYYNEEECIKLSHSPLCIQCELLSIMVTNRENKPLTLSYLMALSGAERARRYREKKKSAGLHKLIKQRDRELNLRKFRSKSKSNPARPSPPVSSFSTKQSKSKALNRVLNALPVNKDKQFELIKEIAVGLNIVKLQKQFERNQQSLSTDIKKTTSYNLCLCVHHENISLLLQALDKHVRGIKSIDLNSFIKLLVCDDSQELCMFSNCNLYSNNFKMKIQDEIIDSSVIIEWSLWSTSKEGKSSLV
;
A
#
# COMPACT_ATOMS: atom_id res chain seq x y z
N ILE A 1 -8.23 -45.70 5.92
CA ILE A 1 -9.47 -45.01 6.36
C ILE A 1 -9.30 -43.54 5.96
N SER A 2 -9.98 -43.10 4.88
CA SER A 2 -9.93 -41.71 4.40
C SER A 2 -10.95 -40.90 5.19
N SER A 3 -10.55 -40.29 6.29
CA SER A 3 -11.37 -39.32 6.99
C SER A 3 -11.39 -38.02 6.17
N HIS A 4 -12.50 -37.76 5.48
CA HIS A 4 -12.75 -36.52 4.74
C HIS A 4 -13.03 -35.36 5.71
N ILE A 5 -12.03 -34.97 6.48
CA ILE A 5 -12.12 -33.78 7.31
C ILE A 5 -11.81 -32.60 6.38
N HIS A 6 -12.85 -31.87 6.00
CA HIS A 6 -12.72 -30.63 5.23
C HIS A 6 -12.90 -29.45 6.18
N LEU A 7 -11.80 -28.76 6.48
CA LEU A 7 -11.85 -27.53 7.25
C LEU A 7 -12.08 -26.36 6.29
N THR A 8 -13.30 -25.83 6.29
CA THR A 8 -13.64 -24.60 5.55
C THR A 8 -13.70 -23.41 6.51
N ASN A 9 -13.42 -22.20 6.00
CA ASN A 9 -13.52 -20.94 6.76
C ASN A 9 -12.49 -20.76 7.87
N ILE A 10 -11.28 -21.29 7.71
CA ILE A 10 -10.15 -20.94 8.58
C ILE A 10 -9.72 -19.51 8.26
N ASP A 11 -9.79 -18.62 9.24
CA ASP A 11 -9.34 -17.23 9.16
C ASP A 11 -7.91 -17.06 9.72
N TYR A 12 -7.58 -17.87 10.73
CA TYR A 12 -6.27 -17.94 11.38
C TYR A 12 -5.73 -19.37 11.39
N LEU A 13 -4.51 -19.56 10.90
CA LEU A 13 -3.83 -20.85 10.87
C LEU A 13 -2.46 -20.72 11.53
N CYS A 14 -2.18 -21.58 12.50
CA CYS A 14 -0.85 -21.73 13.08
C CYS A 14 -0.28 -23.10 12.70
N ILE A 15 0.86 -23.13 12.03
CA ILE A 15 1.50 -24.36 11.57
C ILE A 15 2.95 -24.44 12.00
N LYS A 16 3.44 -25.67 12.12
CA LYS A 16 4.85 -25.98 12.34
C LYS A 16 5.40 -26.66 11.09
N LEU A 17 6.54 -26.18 10.59
CA LEU A 17 7.22 -26.80 9.46
C LEU A 17 8.19 -27.90 9.92
N PRO A 18 8.38 -28.96 9.11
CA PRO A 18 7.73 -29.21 7.83
C PRO A 18 6.28 -29.71 7.99
N VAL A 19 5.42 -29.37 7.03
CA VAL A 19 4.08 -29.96 6.93
C VAL A 19 4.17 -31.31 6.22
N ASN A 20 3.36 -32.28 6.66
CA ASN A 20 3.18 -33.56 5.98
C ASN A 20 2.45 -33.33 4.65
N ASP A 21 2.79 -34.08 3.58
CA ASP A 21 2.12 -33.97 2.27
C ASP A 21 0.60 -34.19 2.35
N GLN A 22 0.13 -34.94 3.35
CA GLN A 22 -1.31 -35.12 3.63
C GLN A 22 -2.01 -33.83 4.08
N PHE A 23 -1.27 -32.82 4.54
CA PHE A 23 -1.83 -31.53 4.94
C PHE A 23 -2.69 -30.91 3.83
N TRP A 24 -2.19 -30.93 2.59
CA TRP A 24 -2.89 -30.39 1.42
C TRP A 24 -4.17 -31.15 1.08
N SER A 25 -4.26 -32.43 1.47
CA SER A 25 -5.49 -33.21 1.29
C SER A 25 -6.58 -32.88 2.32
N ILE A 26 -6.19 -32.47 3.53
CA ILE A 26 -7.10 -32.11 4.63
C ILE A 26 -7.56 -30.66 4.50
N VAL A 27 -6.66 -29.78 4.06
CA VAL A 27 -6.92 -28.35 3.91
C VAL A 27 -6.74 -27.94 2.45
N PRO A 28 -7.65 -28.39 1.56
CA PRO A 28 -7.48 -28.23 0.11
C PRO A 28 -7.63 -26.77 -0.35
N THR A 29 -8.30 -25.94 0.44
CA THR A 29 -8.57 -24.54 0.12
C THR A 29 -8.53 -23.69 1.37
N LEU A 30 -7.60 -22.74 1.41
CA LEU A 30 -7.44 -21.78 2.49
C LEU A 30 -7.90 -20.38 2.04
N ASN A 31 -8.76 -20.30 1.03
CA ASN A 31 -9.22 -19.07 0.36
C ASN A 31 -9.74 -17.93 1.28
N ARG A 32 -10.00 -18.19 2.56
CA ARG A 32 -10.45 -17.21 3.55
C ARG A 32 -9.41 -16.91 4.64
N LEU A 33 -8.21 -17.48 4.54
CA LEU A 33 -7.16 -17.32 5.51
C LEU A 33 -6.65 -15.88 5.48
N GLY A 34 -6.96 -15.13 6.54
CA GLY A 34 -6.50 -13.77 6.72
C GLY A 34 -5.15 -13.71 7.43
N SER A 35 -4.85 -14.71 8.24
CA SER A 35 -3.69 -14.71 9.14
C SER A 35 -3.01 -16.08 9.20
N LEU A 36 -1.68 -16.08 9.10
CA LEU A 36 -0.85 -17.28 9.16
C LEU A 36 0.28 -17.06 10.16
N ALA A 37 0.44 -17.99 11.09
CA ALA A 37 1.60 -18.10 11.95
C ALA A 37 2.38 -19.37 11.62
N VAL A 38 3.69 -19.25 11.40
CA VAL A 38 4.57 -20.35 11.02
C VAL A 38 5.66 -20.49 12.05
N SER A 39 5.83 -21.69 12.59
CA SER A 39 6.90 -22.04 13.51
C SER A 39 7.89 -23.01 12.88
N SER A 40 9.10 -23.10 13.47
CA SER A 40 10.20 -23.95 12.97
C SER A 40 10.65 -23.57 11.54
N HIS A 41 10.70 -22.28 11.26
CA HIS A 41 11.21 -21.77 9.98
C HIS A 41 12.68 -22.12 9.76
N ALA A 42 13.01 -22.75 8.63
CA ALA A 42 14.38 -23.06 8.20
C ALA A 42 14.48 -22.98 6.67
N ASP A 43 15.68 -22.71 6.15
CA ASP A 43 15.95 -22.62 4.70
C ASP A 43 15.55 -23.90 3.94
N THR A 44 15.65 -25.07 4.60
CA THR A 44 15.23 -26.36 4.05
C THR A 44 13.72 -26.46 3.78
N TYR A 45 12.91 -25.60 4.42
CA TYR A 45 11.45 -25.58 4.27
C TYR A 45 10.95 -24.41 3.43
N HIS A 46 11.86 -23.72 2.72
CA HIS A 46 11.52 -22.58 1.89
C HIS A 46 10.44 -22.90 0.84
N SER A 47 10.55 -24.04 0.16
CA SER A 47 9.55 -24.45 -0.84
C SER A 47 8.17 -24.62 -0.21
N GLN A 48 8.06 -25.33 0.91
CA GLN A 48 6.78 -25.57 1.57
C GLN A 48 6.09 -24.27 2.03
N LEU A 49 6.85 -23.34 2.62
CA LEU A 49 6.29 -22.04 3.01
C LEU A 49 5.91 -21.20 1.79
N GLN A 50 6.75 -21.18 0.75
CA GLN A 50 6.42 -20.45 -0.47
C GLN A 50 5.20 -21.03 -1.18
N ASP A 51 5.04 -22.35 -1.20
CA ASP A 51 3.86 -23.02 -1.74
C ASP A 51 2.63 -22.62 -0.95
N LEU A 52 2.69 -22.62 0.38
CA LEU A 52 1.58 -22.18 1.21
C LEU A 52 1.23 -20.71 0.96
N LEU A 53 2.21 -19.83 0.87
CA LEU A 53 2.00 -18.45 0.48
C LEU A 53 1.39 -18.33 -0.94
N ASN A 54 1.78 -19.17 -1.90
CA ASN A 54 1.24 -19.10 -3.26
C ASN A 54 -0.25 -19.48 -3.35
N HIS A 55 -0.73 -20.34 -2.45
CA HIS A 55 -2.14 -20.74 -2.39
C HIS A 55 -3.03 -19.65 -1.75
N GLU A 56 -2.45 -18.72 -0.98
CA GLU A 56 -3.21 -17.73 -0.23
C GLU A 56 -3.27 -16.34 -0.88
N HIS A 57 -4.43 -16.03 -1.49
CA HIS A 57 -4.70 -14.71 -2.07
C HIS A 57 -5.27 -13.69 -1.09
N ASN A 58 -5.71 -14.12 0.10
CA ASN A 58 -6.32 -13.24 1.10
C ASN A 58 -5.52 -13.14 2.41
N LEU A 59 -4.30 -13.69 2.43
CA LEU A 59 -3.44 -13.64 3.58
C LEU A 59 -2.93 -12.23 3.83
N HIS A 60 -3.45 -11.55 4.84
CA HIS A 60 -3.09 -10.17 5.18
C HIS A 60 -1.99 -10.10 6.24
N TYR A 61 -1.95 -11.05 7.17
CA TYR A 61 -1.01 -11.09 8.28
C TYR A 61 -0.17 -12.37 8.25
N LEU A 62 1.15 -12.20 8.26
CA LEU A 62 2.11 -13.31 8.35
C LEU A 62 2.98 -13.12 9.59
N CYS A 63 3.01 -14.13 10.44
CA CYS A 63 3.92 -14.23 11.57
C CYS A 63 4.87 -15.41 11.37
N ILE A 64 6.16 -15.19 11.55
CA ILE A 64 7.18 -16.24 11.45
C ILE A 64 7.93 -16.32 12.78
N HIS A 65 7.74 -17.45 13.45
CA HIS A 65 8.46 -17.84 14.65
C HIS A 65 9.67 -18.68 14.27
N HIS A 66 10.78 -18.42 14.96
CA HIS A 66 12.01 -19.18 14.78
C HIS A 66 12.55 -19.63 16.12
N ASP A 67 12.97 -20.89 16.18
CA ASP A 67 13.61 -21.43 17.38
C ASP A 67 15.01 -20.82 17.51
N ALA A 68 15.32 -20.35 18.71
CA ALA A 68 16.22 -19.23 18.98
C ALA A 68 17.74 -19.48 18.78
N SER A 69 18.17 -20.41 17.93
CA SER A 69 19.58 -20.84 17.86
C SER A 69 20.25 -20.74 16.49
N LEU A 70 19.54 -20.45 15.41
CA LEU A 70 20.11 -20.48 14.07
C LEU A 70 20.35 -19.08 13.47
N PRO A 71 21.31 -18.95 12.56
CA PRO A 71 21.51 -17.73 11.79
C PRO A 71 20.23 -17.35 11.04
N ILE A 72 20.08 -16.06 10.73
CA ILE A 72 18.95 -15.57 9.92
C ILE A 72 18.92 -16.35 8.61
N GLN A 73 17.78 -16.97 8.37
CA GLN A 73 17.58 -17.86 7.25
C GLN A 73 17.47 -17.01 5.98
N MET A 74 18.31 -17.27 4.98
CA MET A 74 18.37 -16.45 3.76
C MET A 74 17.07 -16.55 2.94
N SER A 75 16.31 -17.63 3.14
CA SER A 75 14.97 -17.83 2.59
C SER A 75 13.97 -16.76 3.00
N LEU A 76 14.12 -16.15 4.19
CA LEU A 76 13.23 -15.09 4.67
C LEU A 76 13.18 -13.91 3.69
N PHE A 77 14.32 -13.61 3.06
CA PHE A 77 14.43 -12.52 2.09
C PHE A 77 13.92 -12.86 0.69
N LYS A 78 13.56 -14.13 0.44
CA LYS A 78 13.13 -14.63 -0.87
C LYS A 78 11.63 -14.80 -0.98
N TYR A 79 10.91 -14.88 0.14
CA TYR A 79 9.47 -15.06 0.09
C TYR A 79 8.76 -13.93 -0.63
N ALA A 80 7.71 -14.28 -1.36
CA ALA A 80 6.84 -13.34 -2.04
C ALA A 80 5.38 -13.74 -1.85
N ASN A 81 4.55 -12.77 -1.45
CA ASN A 81 3.10 -12.91 -1.47
C ASN A 81 2.48 -11.50 -1.57
N THR A 82 1.72 -11.27 -2.63
CA THR A 82 1.12 -9.95 -2.95
C THR A 82 0.04 -9.47 -1.99
N SER A 83 -0.49 -10.39 -1.20
CA SER A 83 -1.63 -10.22 -0.31
C SER A 83 -1.18 -9.84 1.10
N VAL A 84 0.01 -10.28 1.52
CA VAL A 84 0.58 -9.99 2.84
C VAL A 84 0.80 -8.49 2.98
N ARG A 85 0.12 -7.90 3.96
CA ARG A 85 0.24 -6.47 4.32
C ARG A 85 0.96 -6.27 5.64
N GLN A 86 0.97 -7.28 6.50
CA GLN A 86 1.59 -7.19 7.82
C GLN A 86 2.54 -8.37 7.99
N LEU A 87 3.79 -8.07 8.33
CA LEU A 87 4.81 -9.07 8.62
C LEU A 87 5.30 -8.89 10.05
N ASN A 88 5.11 -9.91 10.86
CA ASN A 88 5.60 -9.95 12.23
C ASN A 88 6.72 -10.98 12.40
N LEU A 89 7.89 -10.49 12.78
CA LEU A 89 9.10 -11.25 13.06
C LEU A 89 9.63 -10.96 14.47
N THR A 90 8.81 -10.38 15.37
CA THR A 90 9.23 -10.16 16.78
C THR A 90 9.53 -11.48 17.47
N ASP A 91 8.81 -12.53 17.09
CA ASP A 91 8.93 -13.86 17.69
C ASP A 91 9.98 -14.73 16.99
N TYR A 92 10.82 -14.11 16.16
CA TYR A 92 12.00 -14.74 15.57
C TYR A 92 13.14 -14.90 16.60
N ASN A 93 12.97 -14.39 17.84
CA ASN A 93 13.94 -14.45 18.94
C ASN A 93 15.34 -13.96 18.57
N ARG A 94 15.43 -12.99 17.65
CA ARG A 94 16.67 -12.43 17.13
C ARG A 94 16.55 -10.92 16.98
N TYR A 95 17.66 -10.22 17.22
CA TYR A 95 17.81 -8.82 16.90
C TYR A 95 18.42 -8.63 15.52
N TYR A 96 17.76 -7.84 14.68
CA TYR A 96 18.22 -7.49 13.35
C TYR A 96 19.23 -6.35 13.43
N ASN A 97 20.40 -6.54 12.83
CA ASN A 97 21.38 -5.47 12.68
C ASN A 97 21.05 -4.57 11.46
N GLU A 98 21.83 -3.51 11.26
CA GLU A 98 21.60 -2.55 10.17
C GLU A 98 21.63 -3.19 8.78
N GLU A 99 22.61 -4.06 8.50
CA GLU A 99 22.73 -4.74 7.20
C GLU A 99 21.55 -5.70 6.93
N GLU A 100 21.10 -6.41 7.97
CA GLU A 100 19.94 -7.30 7.92
C GLU A 100 18.64 -6.51 7.72
N CYS A 101 18.48 -5.36 8.39
CA CYS A 101 17.35 -4.46 8.18
C CYS A 101 17.30 -3.94 6.73
N ILE A 102 18.46 -3.57 6.17
CA ILE A 102 18.58 -3.16 4.77
C ILE A 102 18.17 -4.33 3.86
N LYS A 103 18.72 -5.53 4.04
CA LYS A 103 18.34 -6.73 3.25
C LYS A 103 16.84 -7.03 3.36
N LEU A 104 16.28 -6.94 4.57
CA LEU A 104 14.87 -7.18 4.84
C LEU A 104 13.98 -6.18 4.10
N SER A 105 14.32 -4.88 4.15
CA SER A 105 13.57 -3.81 3.48
C SER A 105 13.52 -3.96 1.95
N HIS A 106 14.50 -4.65 1.37
CA HIS A 106 14.56 -4.94 -0.07
C HIS A 106 13.93 -6.30 -0.44
N SER A 107 13.47 -7.10 0.52
CA SER A 107 12.83 -8.38 0.25
C SER A 107 11.48 -8.22 -0.46
N PRO A 108 11.07 -9.17 -1.33
CA PRO A 108 9.79 -9.07 -2.04
C PRO A 108 8.59 -8.96 -1.11
N LEU A 109 8.62 -9.69 0.01
CA LEU A 109 7.61 -9.65 1.06
C LEU A 109 7.53 -8.26 1.71
N CYS A 110 8.65 -7.71 2.18
CA CYS A 110 8.65 -6.41 2.87
C CYS A 110 8.32 -5.24 1.94
N ILE A 111 8.72 -5.29 0.66
CA ILE A 111 8.34 -4.27 -0.34
C ILE A 111 6.81 -4.14 -0.47
N GLN A 112 6.05 -5.15 -0.08
CA GLN A 112 4.59 -5.19 -0.19
C GLN A 112 3.89 -5.02 1.16
N CYS A 113 4.64 -5.15 2.26
CA CYS A 113 4.16 -4.94 3.62
C CYS A 113 3.92 -3.45 3.89
N GLU A 114 2.81 -3.17 4.56
CA GLU A 114 2.43 -1.88 5.11
C GLU A 114 2.91 -1.75 6.56
N LEU A 115 2.96 -2.87 7.28
CA LEU A 115 3.47 -2.96 8.64
C LEU A 115 4.54 -4.06 8.74
N LEU A 116 5.70 -3.69 9.28
CA LEU A 116 6.78 -4.61 9.61
C LEU A 116 7.09 -4.48 11.10
N SER A 117 6.98 -5.59 11.84
CA SER A 117 7.34 -5.67 13.25
C SER A 117 8.57 -6.56 13.41
N ILE A 118 9.68 -5.99 13.90
CA ILE A 118 10.96 -6.67 14.11
C ILE A 118 11.57 -6.25 15.46
N MET A 119 12.49 -7.05 15.98
CA MET A 119 13.37 -6.63 17.07
C MET A 119 14.71 -6.17 16.50
N VAL A 120 15.19 -4.99 16.86
CA VAL A 120 16.50 -4.46 16.42
C VAL A 120 17.39 -4.21 17.63
N THR A 121 18.70 -4.22 17.44
CA THR A 121 19.65 -3.72 18.43
C THR A 121 20.06 -2.30 18.09
N ASN A 122 20.12 -1.43 19.09
CA ASN A 122 20.73 -0.11 18.90
C ASN A 122 22.27 -0.22 18.86
N ARG A 123 22.96 0.92 18.68
CA ARG A 123 24.44 0.98 18.69
C ARG A 123 25.09 0.52 19.99
N GLU A 124 24.32 0.46 21.08
CA GLU A 124 24.75 -0.01 22.40
C GLU A 124 24.38 -1.49 22.65
N ASN A 125 23.95 -2.21 21.62
CA ASN A 125 23.42 -3.59 21.72
C ASN A 125 22.21 -3.74 22.66
N LYS A 126 21.48 -2.66 22.93
CA LYS A 126 20.22 -2.73 23.68
C LYS A 126 19.08 -3.16 22.76
N PRO A 127 18.23 -4.09 23.22
CA PRO A 127 17.09 -4.57 22.45
C PRO A 127 16.02 -3.49 22.31
N LEU A 128 15.53 -3.29 21.10
CA LEU A 128 14.40 -2.39 20.80
C LEU A 128 13.39 -3.15 19.94
N THR A 129 12.13 -3.12 20.34
CA THR A 129 11.04 -3.57 19.46
C THR A 129 10.67 -2.42 18.55
N LEU A 130 10.79 -2.64 17.24
CA LEU A 130 10.51 -1.64 16.23
C LEU A 130 9.33 -2.12 15.38
N SER A 131 8.20 -1.45 15.54
CA SER A 131 7.07 -1.57 14.61
C SER A 131 7.16 -0.42 13.63
N TYR A 132 7.67 -0.72 12.44
CA TYR A 132 7.76 0.25 11.36
C TYR A 132 6.47 0.17 10.56
N LEU A 133 5.68 1.24 10.59
CA LEU A 133 4.80 1.52 9.48
C LEU A 133 5.71 1.78 8.30
N MET A 134 5.83 0.75 7.45
CA MET A 134 6.42 0.88 6.14
C MET A 134 5.44 1.76 5.38
N ALA A 135 5.56 3.07 5.58
CA ALA A 135 5.15 4.06 4.63
C ALA A 135 6.02 3.79 3.41
N LEU A 136 5.69 2.73 2.66
CA LEU A 136 5.87 2.67 1.24
C LEU A 136 5.19 3.93 0.75
N SER A 137 5.96 5.02 0.72
CA SER A 137 5.46 6.34 0.47
C SER A 137 4.59 6.20 -0.76
N GLY A 138 3.36 6.70 -0.68
CA GLY A 138 2.49 6.70 -1.86
C GLY A 138 3.25 7.23 -3.08
N ALA A 139 4.26 8.09 -2.84
CA ALA A 139 5.27 8.55 -3.79
C ALA A 139 6.12 7.43 -4.42
N GLU A 140 6.76 6.52 -3.68
CA GLU A 140 7.61 5.45 -4.25
C GLU A 140 6.78 4.41 -5.01
N ARG A 141 5.61 4.04 -4.46
CA ARG A 141 4.64 3.18 -5.17
C ARG A 141 4.11 3.86 -6.44
N ALA A 142 3.74 5.14 -6.38
CA ALA A 142 3.32 5.90 -7.54
C ALA A 142 4.46 6.11 -8.55
N ARG A 143 5.70 6.26 -8.11
CA ARG A 143 6.89 6.39 -8.96
C ARG A 143 7.13 5.11 -9.73
N ARG A 144 7.18 3.95 -9.04
CA ARG A 144 7.34 2.63 -9.69
C ARG A 144 6.18 2.30 -10.62
N TYR A 145 4.95 2.68 -10.26
CA TYR A 145 3.79 2.53 -11.15
C TYR A 145 3.91 3.42 -12.41
N ARG A 146 4.35 4.68 -12.26
CA ARG A 146 4.64 5.58 -13.38
C ARG A 146 5.74 5.02 -14.28
N GLU A 147 6.81 4.44 -13.72
CA GLU A 147 7.91 3.84 -14.46
C GLU A 147 7.48 2.59 -15.24
N LYS A 148 6.70 1.68 -14.62
CA LYS A 148 6.08 0.54 -15.33
C LYS A 148 5.14 0.98 -16.45
N LYS A 149 4.37 2.05 -16.24
CA LYS A 149 3.48 2.60 -17.28
C LYS A 149 4.27 3.24 -18.42
N LYS A 150 5.39 3.91 -18.13
CA LYS A 150 6.33 4.45 -19.14
C LYS A 150 6.98 3.33 -19.96
N SER A 151 7.44 2.25 -19.33
CA SER A 151 8.04 1.12 -20.06
C SER A 151 7.03 0.39 -20.95
N ALA A 152 5.80 0.18 -20.46
CA ALA A 152 4.71 -0.38 -21.26
C ALA A 152 4.32 0.54 -22.45
N GLY A 153 4.34 1.87 -22.24
CA GLY A 153 4.13 2.86 -23.30
C GLY A 153 5.23 2.84 -24.36
N LEU A 154 6.50 2.79 -23.94
CA LEU A 154 7.65 2.68 -24.83
C LEU A 154 7.60 1.39 -25.66
N HIS A 155 7.21 0.28 -25.06
CA HIS A 155 7.08 -1.00 -25.77
C HIS A 155 5.95 -0.99 -26.81
N LYS A 156 4.85 -0.26 -26.55
CA LYS A 156 3.79 -0.01 -27.55
C LYS A 156 4.30 0.85 -28.71
N LEU A 157 5.08 1.91 -28.43
CA LEU A 157 5.66 2.78 -29.46
C LEU A 157 6.66 2.03 -30.34
N ILE A 158 7.51 1.17 -29.76
CA ILE A 158 8.43 0.30 -30.51
C ILE A 158 7.63 -0.63 -31.44
N LYS A 159 6.62 -1.34 -30.92
CA LYS A 159 5.75 -2.20 -31.75
C LYS A 159 5.03 -1.44 -32.86
N GLN A 160 4.62 -0.19 -32.61
CA GLN A 160 4.00 0.65 -33.63
C GLN A 160 5.00 1.03 -34.73
N ARG A 161 6.21 1.45 -34.36
CA ARG A 161 7.29 1.76 -35.30
C ARG A 161 7.66 0.56 -36.16
N ASP A 162 7.72 -0.63 -35.59
CA ASP A 162 8.01 -1.87 -36.35
C ASP A 162 6.89 -2.18 -37.36
N ARG A 163 5.62 -1.98 -36.99
CA ARG A 163 4.50 -2.11 -37.92
C ARG A 163 4.59 -1.10 -39.07
N GLU A 164 4.94 0.15 -38.78
CA GLU A 164 5.11 1.18 -39.81
C GLU A 164 6.28 0.86 -40.76
N LEU A 165 7.40 0.38 -40.23
CA LEU A 165 8.55 -0.05 -41.05
C LEU A 165 8.18 -1.22 -41.96
N ASN A 166 7.41 -2.18 -41.46
CA ASN A 166 6.91 -3.30 -42.27
C ASN A 166 5.94 -2.83 -43.36
N LEU A 167 5.04 -1.90 -43.06
CA LEU A 167 4.16 -1.30 -44.07
C LEU A 167 4.93 -0.53 -45.15
N ARG A 168 6.01 0.18 -44.79
CA ARG A 168 6.89 0.85 -45.76
C ARG A 168 7.60 -0.16 -46.68
N LYS A 169 8.09 -1.27 -46.14
CA LYS A 169 8.68 -2.36 -46.94
C LYS A 169 7.67 -3.01 -47.91
N PHE A 170 6.41 -3.14 -47.51
CA PHE A 170 5.35 -3.61 -48.41
C PHE A 170 5.03 -2.61 -49.52
N ARG A 171 4.98 -1.31 -49.20
CA ARG A 171 4.72 -0.24 -50.19
C ARG A 171 5.88 -0.05 -51.19
N SER A 172 7.13 -0.25 -50.77
CA SER A 172 8.26 -0.18 -51.70
C SER A 172 8.29 -1.36 -52.68
N LYS A 173 7.79 -2.54 -52.27
CA LYS A 173 7.64 -3.70 -53.15
C LYS A 173 6.48 -3.62 -54.14
N SER A 174 5.47 -2.76 -53.91
CA SER A 174 4.30 -2.66 -54.80
C SER A 174 4.46 -1.66 -55.95
N LYS A 175 5.61 -1.00 -56.09
CA LYS A 175 5.86 0.03 -57.13
C LYS A 175 6.39 -0.50 -58.46
N SER A 176 6.49 -1.82 -58.65
CA SER A 176 7.05 -2.42 -59.88
C SER A 176 6.10 -3.35 -60.64
N ASN A 177 4.79 -3.06 -60.65
CA ASN A 177 3.86 -3.76 -61.53
C ASN A 177 3.30 -2.80 -62.60
N PRO A 178 3.47 -3.11 -63.89
CA PRO A 178 2.88 -2.32 -64.97
C PRO A 178 1.34 -2.44 -64.96
N ALA A 179 0.72 -1.35 -65.41
CA ALA A 179 -0.71 -1.05 -65.32
C ALA A 179 -1.61 -2.19 -65.83
N ARG A 180 -2.59 -2.57 -65.00
CA ARG A 180 -3.75 -3.36 -65.40
C ARG A 180 -5.00 -2.47 -65.32
N PRO A 181 -5.99 -2.60 -66.23
CA PRO A 181 -7.12 -1.68 -66.31
C PRO A 181 -8.06 -1.83 -65.10
N SER A 182 -8.58 -0.70 -64.66
CA SER A 182 -9.53 -0.52 -63.56
C SER A 182 -10.88 -1.21 -63.79
N PRO A 183 -11.45 -1.89 -62.79
CA PRO A 183 -12.87 -2.24 -62.76
C PRO A 183 -13.71 -1.13 -62.12
N PRO A 184 -15.04 -1.13 -62.35
CA PRO A 184 -15.90 -0.01 -62.04
C PRO A 184 -16.27 0.09 -60.56
N VAL A 185 -16.59 1.31 -60.19
CA VAL A 185 -17.03 1.81 -58.89
C VAL A 185 -18.21 1.00 -58.35
N SER A 186 -18.07 0.46 -57.14
CA SER A 186 -19.17 -0.13 -56.38
C SER A 186 -19.16 0.35 -54.93
N SER A 187 -20.21 1.11 -54.62
CA SER A 187 -20.92 1.35 -53.36
C SER A 187 -20.16 1.47 -52.03
N PHE A 188 -20.34 2.65 -51.44
CA PHE A 188 -19.96 3.08 -50.11
C PHE A 188 -20.58 2.26 -48.95
N SER A 189 -19.89 2.35 -47.80
CA SER A 189 -20.43 2.47 -46.43
C SER A 189 -20.72 1.20 -45.62
N THR A 190 -19.87 0.94 -44.61
CA THR A 190 -20.33 0.47 -43.27
C THR A 190 -19.32 0.71 -42.13
N LYS A 191 -18.02 0.89 -42.39
CA LYS A 191 -17.01 1.10 -41.31
C LYS A 191 -16.67 2.57 -41.02
N GLN A 192 -16.51 3.41 -42.04
CA GLN A 192 -16.20 4.84 -41.84
C GLN A 192 -17.35 5.63 -41.21
N SER A 193 -18.60 5.27 -41.52
CA SER A 193 -19.79 5.91 -40.94
C SER A 193 -19.91 5.63 -39.44
N LYS A 194 -19.67 4.38 -39.00
CA LYS A 194 -19.67 4.01 -37.57
C LYS A 194 -18.60 4.74 -36.77
N SER A 195 -17.38 4.86 -37.28
CA SER A 195 -16.30 5.56 -36.58
C SER A 195 -16.57 7.07 -36.47
N LYS A 196 -17.13 7.69 -37.51
CA LYS A 196 -17.55 9.10 -37.45
C LYS A 196 -18.70 9.32 -36.47
N ALA A 197 -19.68 8.41 -36.41
CA ALA A 197 -20.78 8.50 -35.46
C ALA A 197 -20.28 8.36 -34.01
N LEU A 198 -19.41 7.39 -33.71
CA LEU A 198 -18.85 7.20 -32.38
C LEU A 198 -18.04 8.42 -31.92
N ASN A 199 -17.21 8.99 -32.80
CA ASN A 199 -16.43 10.18 -32.46
C ASN A 199 -17.32 11.41 -32.22
N ARG A 200 -18.44 11.56 -32.94
CA ARG A 200 -19.40 12.63 -32.67
C ARG A 200 -20.04 12.48 -31.29
N VAL A 201 -20.40 11.26 -30.90
CA VAL A 201 -20.98 10.98 -29.57
C VAL A 201 -19.96 11.26 -28.47
N LEU A 202 -18.70 10.78 -28.61
CA LEU A 202 -17.66 11.01 -27.61
C LEU A 202 -17.32 12.50 -27.45
N ASN A 203 -17.33 13.27 -28.54
CA ASN A 203 -17.07 14.71 -28.51
C ASN A 203 -18.27 15.52 -27.98
N ALA A 204 -19.47 14.94 -27.97
CA ALA A 204 -20.68 15.57 -27.44
C ALA A 204 -20.88 15.29 -25.93
N LEU A 205 -20.05 14.45 -25.31
CA LEU A 205 -20.10 14.23 -23.87
C LEU A 205 -19.67 15.50 -23.12
N PRO A 206 -20.32 15.84 -21.98
CA PRO A 206 -19.93 16.98 -21.15
C PRO A 206 -18.44 16.88 -20.78
N VAL A 207 -17.70 17.99 -20.72
CA VAL A 207 -16.26 17.92 -20.31
C VAL A 207 -16.11 17.76 -18.79
N ASN A 208 -17.08 18.29 -18.02
CA ASN A 208 -17.12 18.16 -16.58
C ASN A 208 -17.51 16.72 -16.17
N LYS A 209 -16.70 16.11 -15.31
CA LYS A 209 -16.87 14.70 -14.88
C LYS A 209 -18.17 14.45 -14.14
N ASP A 210 -18.65 15.40 -13.36
CA ASP A 210 -19.90 15.27 -12.59
C ASP A 210 -21.11 15.29 -13.54
N LYS A 211 -21.05 16.11 -14.59
CA LYS A 211 -22.08 16.11 -15.65
C LYS A 211 -22.03 14.86 -16.54
N GLN A 212 -20.84 14.33 -16.82
CA GLN A 212 -20.72 13.02 -17.49
C GLN A 212 -21.32 11.92 -16.62
N PHE A 213 -21.12 12.00 -15.31
CA PHE A 213 -21.63 11.02 -14.35
C PHE A 213 -23.16 11.00 -14.30
N GLU A 214 -23.80 12.16 -14.18
CA GLU A 214 -25.27 12.23 -14.21
C GLU A 214 -25.84 11.74 -15.55
N LEU A 215 -25.20 12.08 -16.68
CA LEU A 215 -25.62 11.58 -17.99
C LEU A 215 -25.53 10.05 -18.09
N ILE A 216 -24.47 9.43 -17.56
CA ILE A 216 -24.30 7.96 -17.55
C ILE A 216 -25.38 7.32 -16.67
N LYS A 217 -25.72 7.95 -15.55
CA LYS A 217 -26.77 7.49 -14.63
C LYS A 217 -28.14 7.53 -15.30
N GLU A 218 -28.48 8.63 -15.98
CA GLU A 218 -29.72 8.75 -16.74
C GLU A 218 -29.81 7.72 -17.88
N ILE A 219 -28.72 7.49 -18.62
CA ILE A 219 -28.66 6.45 -19.66
C ILE A 219 -28.85 5.06 -19.07
N ALA A 220 -28.21 4.76 -17.94
CA ALA A 220 -28.33 3.45 -17.28
C ALA A 220 -29.76 3.18 -16.78
N VAL A 221 -30.45 4.22 -16.28
CA VAL A 221 -31.86 4.17 -15.89
C VAL A 221 -32.76 3.99 -17.12
N GLY A 222 -32.55 4.77 -18.18
CA GLY A 222 -33.32 4.67 -19.43
C GLY A 222 -33.16 3.33 -20.16
N LEU A 223 -32.00 2.69 -20.02
CA LEU A 223 -31.73 1.35 -20.58
C LEU A 223 -32.08 0.20 -19.61
N ASN A 224 -32.67 0.52 -18.45
CA ASN A 224 -33.12 -0.44 -17.43
C ASN A 224 -32.00 -1.40 -16.94
N ILE A 225 -30.76 -0.90 -16.84
CA ILE A 225 -29.59 -1.72 -16.48
C ILE A 225 -29.38 -1.69 -14.95
N VAL A 226 -30.29 -2.35 -14.23
CA VAL A 226 -30.34 -2.40 -12.75
C VAL A 226 -29.03 -2.87 -12.10
N LYS A 227 -28.25 -3.72 -12.80
CA LYS A 227 -26.97 -4.24 -12.29
C LYS A 227 -25.86 -3.19 -12.22
N LEU A 228 -25.78 -2.28 -13.20
CA LEU A 228 -24.75 -1.24 -13.20
C LEU A 228 -25.04 -0.22 -12.10
N GLN A 229 -26.29 0.22 -11.95
CA GLN A 229 -26.69 1.17 -10.92
C GLN A 229 -26.34 0.66 -9.50
N LYS A 230 -26.70 -0.59 -9.18
CA LYS A 230 -26.38 -1.21 -7.87
C LYS A 230 -24.87 -1.40 -7.64
N GLN A 231 -24.10 -1.68 -8.69
CA GLN A 231 -22.64 -1.80 -8.58
C GLN A 231 -21.99 -0.44 -8.33
N PHE A 232 -22.53 0.63 -8.91
CA PHE A 232 -22.03 1.99 -8.72
C PHE A 232 -22.39 2.58 -7.35
N GLU A 233 -23.60 2.35 -6.84
CA GLU A 233 -24.01 2.79 -5.50
C GLU A 233 -23.15 2.15 -4.38
N ARG A 234 -22.77 0.88 -4.54
CA ARG A 234 -21.85 0.19 -3.61
C ARG A 234 -20.46 0.81 -3.55
N ASN A 235 -19.94 1.29 -4.68
CA ASN A 235 -18.62 1.92 -4.74
C ASN A 235 -18.59 3.32 -4.06
N GLN A 236 -19.73 4.00 -3.96
CA GLN A 236 -19.82 5.25 -3.18
C GLN A 236 -19.94 4.99 -1.68
N GLN A 237 -20.72 3.97 -1.28
CA GLN A 237 -20.84 3.60 0.13
C GLN A 237 -19.50 3.15 0.72
N SER A 238 -18.68 2.41 -0.04
CA SER A 238 -17.33 2.03 0.40
C SER A 238 -16.41 3.24 0.60
N LEU A 239 -16.47 4.23 -0.30
CA LEU A 239 -15.67 5.46 -0.18
C LEU A 239 -16.04 6.30 1.05
N SER A 240 -17.34 6.32 1.43
CA SER A 240 -17.82 7.08 2.59
C SER A 240 -17.50 6.39 3.92
N THR A 241 -17.41 5.05 3.96
CA THR A 241 -17.07 4.30 5.18
C THR A 241 -15.57 4.27 5.46
N ASP A 242 -14.73 4.36 4.42
CA ASP A 242 -13.27 4.38 4.58
C ASP A 242 -12.75 5.69 5.18
N ILE A 243 -13.46 6.80 5.01
CA ILE A 243 -13.10 8.10 5.61
C ILE A 243 -13.41 8.16 7.12
N LYS A 244 -14.34 7.35 7.62
CA LYS A 244 -14.76 7.38 9.04
C LYS A 244 -13.99 6.42 9.96
N LYS A 245 -13.11 5.56 9.42
CA LYS A 245 -12.33 4.57 10.21
C LYS A 245 -10.85 4.90 10.36
N THR A 246 -10.38 6.01 9.82
CA THR A 246 -9.00 6.48 9.98
C THR A 246 -8.92 7.57 11.03
N THR A 247 -8.60 7.25 12.29
CA THR A 247 -7.92 8.19 13.21
C THR A 247 -7.46 7.51 14.49
N SER A 248 -6.22 7.02 14.48
CA SER A 248 -5.23 7.31 15.53
C SER A 248 -3.85 7.11 14.88
N TYR A 249 -3.35 8.16 14.23
CA TYR A 249 -2.01 8.13 13.64
C TYR A 249 -0.99 8.27 14.78
N ASN A 250 -0.41 7.16 15.23
CA ASN A 250 0.73 7.19 16.15
C ASN A 250 1.98 7.63 15.36
N LEU A 251 2.16 8.93 15.20
CA LEU A 251 3.32 9.55 14.56
C LEU A 251 4.42 9.79 15.61
N CYS A 252 5.60 9.20 15.41
CA CYS A 252 6.78 9.47 16.23
C CYS A 252 7.38 10.83 15.84
N LEU A 253 7.48 11.75 16.82
CA LEU A 253 8.02 13.10 16.72
C LEU A 253 9.51 13.15 17.08
N CYS A 254 10.37 12.34 16.46
CA CYS A 254 11.81 12.54 16.61
C CYS A 254 12.37 13.41 15.48
N VAL A 255 13.32 14.28 15.81
CA VAL A 255 13.98 15.24 14.90
C VAL A 255 14.65 14.54 13.70
N HIS A 256 14.91 13.23 13.82
CA HIS A 256 15.58 12.41 12.81
C HIS A 256 14.64 11.76 11.78
N HIS A 257 13.32 11.87 11.93
CA HIS A 257 12.38 11.30 10.96
C HIS A 257 11.67 12.40 10.15
N GLU A 258 11.61 12.20 8.82
CA GLU A 258 10.86 13.02 7.85
C GLU A 258 9.35 13.15 8.16
N ASN A 259 8.87 12.45 9.19
CA ASN A 259 7.47 12.40 9.63
C ASN A 259 6.93 13.73 10.15
N ILE A 260 7.79 14.63 10.67
CA ILE A 260 7.31 15.94 11.15
C ILE A 260 6.75 16.76 9.98
N SER A 261 7.36 16.69 8.79
CA SER A 261 6.85 17.40 7.61
C SER A 261 5.46 16.93 7.21
N LEU A 262 5.17 15.63 7.35
CA LEU A 262 3.86 15.03 7.07
C LEU A 262 2.83 15.42 8.13
N LEU A 263 3.23 15.47 9.41
CA LEU A 263 2.38 15.95 10.49
C LEU A 263 2.00 17.43 10.28
N LEU A 264 2.98 18.28 9.97
CA LEU A 264 2.75 19.70 9.68
C LEU A 264 1.81 19.88 8.48
N GLN A 265 1.95 19.06 7.42
CA GLN A 265 1.02 19.06 6.29
C GLN A 265 -0.40 18.61 6.66
N ALA A 266 -0.54 17.66 7.58
CA ALA A 266 -1.85 17.23 8.06
C ALA A 266 -2.52 18.33 8.91
N LEU A 267 -1.74 18.96 9.79
CA LEU A 267 -2.20 20.03 10.67
C LEU A 267 -2.51 21.34 9.92
N ASP A 268 -1.83 21.64 8.81
CA ASP A 268 -2.04 22.84 7.98
C ASP A 268 -3.51 23.04 7.55
N LYS A 269 -4.24 21.94 7.34
CA LYS A 269 -5.65 22.00 6.96
C LYS A 269 -6.56 22.48 8.11
N HIS A 270 -6.09 22.36 9.34
CA HIS A 270 -6.89 22.53 10.54
C HIS A 270 -6.39 23.64 11.45
N VAL A 271 -5.11 24.04 11.33
CA VAL A 271 -4.48 25.06 12.16
C VAL A 271 -3.86 26.13 11.25
N ARG A 272 -4.21 27.39 11.50
CA ARG A 272 -3.77 28.53 10.70
C ARG A 272 -2.27 28.73 10.81
N GLY A 273 -1.61 28.91 9.67
CA GLY A 273 -0.20 29.30 9.61
C GLY A 273 0.82 28.20 9.87
N ILE A 274 0.40 26.95 10.18
CA ILE A 274 1.34 25.87 10.54
C ILE A 274 2.33 25.52 9.42
N LYS A 275 1.92 25.53 8.15
CA LYS A 275 2.80 25.14 7.03
C LYS A 275 3.95 26.11 6.76
N SER A 276 3.84 27.36 7.22
CA SER A 276 4.94 28.33 7.13
C SER A 276 5.94 28.23 8.27
N ILE A 277 5.68 27.41 9.29
CA ILE A 277 6.53 27.29 10.47
C ILE A 277 7.64 26.29 10.15
N ASP A 278 8.89 26.71 10.23
CA ASP A 278 10.03 25.80 10.13
C ASP A 278 10.08 24.86 11.36
N LEU A 279 10.80 23.76 11.24
CA LEU A 279 10.87 22.73 12.29
C LEU A 279 11.29 23.29 13.65
N ASN A 280 12.27 24.20 13.70
CA ASN A 280 12.74 24.76 14.97
C ASN A 280 11.68 25.66 15.59
N SER A 281 11.02 26.47 14.78
CA SER A 281 9.89 27.28 15.24
C SER A 281 8.73 26.41 15.74
N PHE A 282 8.45 25.27 15.11
CA PHE A 282 7.44 24.33 15.57
C PHE A 282 7.83 23.64 16.88
N ILE A 283 9.09 23.22 17.02
CA ILE A 283 9.60 22.66 18.28
C ILE A 283 9.45 23.69 19.42
N LYS A 284 9.77 24.96 19.17
CA LYS A 284 9.58 26.05 20.16
C LYS A 284 8.12 26.34 20.52
N LEU A 285 7.16 25.86 19.72
CA LEU A 285 5.74 25.86 20.10
C LEU A 285 5.38 24.70 21.02
N LEU A 286 6.08 23.57 20.88
CA LEU A 286 5.89 22.36 21.68
C LEU A 286 6.61 22.42 23.03
N VAL A 287 7.82 22.98 23.08
CA VAL A 287 8.69 22.96 24.27
C VAL A 287 8.99 24.36 24.78
N CYS A 288 9.15 24.47 26.10
CA CYS A 288 9.52 25.72 26.77
C CYS A 288 10.95 26.18 26.49
N ASP A 289 11.87 25.23 26.53
CA ASP A 289 13.29 25.42 26.38
C ASP A 289 13.84 24.19 25.65
N ASP A 290 14.27 24.38 24.40
CA ASP A 290 14.82 23.33 23.56
C ASP A 290 16.24 22.91 23.97
N SER A 291 16.85 23.63 24.91
CA SER A 291 18.13 23.27 25.53
C SER A 291 17.99 22.38 26.77
N GLN A 292 16.78 22.30 27.35
CA GLN A 292 16.51 21.53 28.56
C GLN A 292 15.82 20.20 28.22
N GLU A 293 16.50 19.10 28.56
CA GLU A 293 16.01 17.74 28.33
C GLU A 293 14.60 17.52 28.94
N LEU A 294 14.37 18.05 30.16
CA LEU A 294 13.06 17.98 30.82
C LEU A 294 11.93 18.65 30.03
N CYS A 295 12.20 19.79 29.36
CA CYS A 295 11.22 20.44 28.49
C CYS A 295 10.98 19.59 27.22
N MET A 296 12.03 19.02 26.63
CA MET A 296 11.93 18.16 25.44
C MET A 296 11.12 16.88 25.67
N PHE A 297 11.17 16.33 26.89
CA PHE A 297 10.35 15.17 27.30
C PHE A 297 9.00 15.55 27.91
N SER A 298 8.58 16.82 27.82
CA SER A 298 7.32 17.32 28.41
C SER A 298 7.18 17.10 29.93
N ASN A 299 8.31 16.92 30.62
CA ASN A 299 8.38 16.75 32.08
C ASN A 299 8.57 18.08 32.83
N CYS A 300 8.54 19.20 32.11
CA CYS A 300 8.66 20.52 32.72
C CYS A 300 7.32 20.97 33.34
N ASN A 301 7.29 21.12 34.66
CA ASN A 301 6.11 21.57 35.42
C ASN A 301 5.58 22.95 35.00
N LEU A 302 6.42 23.76 34.34
CA LEU A 302 6.05 25.12 33.97
C LEU A 302 5.05 25.16 32.81
N TYR A 303 4.94 24.10 31.98
CA TYR A 303 4.36 24.25 30.64
C TYR A 303 3.64 23.03 30.04
N SER A 304 3.06 22.14 30.84
CA SER A 304 2.25 21.00 30.32
C SER A 304 1.10 21.42 29.40
N ASN A 305 0.67 22.69 29.44
CA ASN A 305 -0.42 23.23 28.63
C ASN A 305 0.01 24.21 27.51
N ASN A 306 1.31 24.47 27.31
CA ASN A 306 1.75 25.56 26.44
C ASN A 306 1.33 25.35 24.98
N PHE A 307 1.48 24.12 24.48
CA PHE A 307 1.05 23.79 23.13
C PHE A 307 -0.46 23.95 22.98
N LYS A 308 -1.24 23.42 23.94
CA LYS A 308 -2.70 23.55 23.96
C LYS A 308 -3.11 25.02 23.93
N MET A 309 -2.52 25.88 24.76
CA MET A 309 -2.84 27.31 24.77
C MET A 309 -2.46 28.02 23.47
N LYS A 310 -1.28 27.74 22.90
CA LYS A 310 -0.82 28.44 21.68
C LYS A 310 -1.52 27.99 20.40
N ILE A 311 -1.91 26.72 20.32
CA ILE A 311 -2.46 26.14 19.09
C ILE A 311 -3.98 26.17 19.09
N GLN A 312 -4.63 26.09 20.25
CA GLN A 312 -6.09 26.04 20.34
C GLN A 312 -6.75 27.31 19.76
N ASP A 313 -6.12 28.47 19.90
CA ASP A 313 -6.59 29.73 19.31
C ASP A 313 -6.37 29.81 17.79
N GLU A 314 -5.49 28.95 17.23
CA GLU A 314 -5.15 28.90 15.81
C GLU A 314 -5.94 27.82 15.04
N ILE A 315 -6.77 27.02 15.71
CA ILE A 315 -7.60 26.00 15.06
C ILE A 315 -8.70 26.70 14.22
N ILE A 316 -8.65 26.49 12.91
CA ILE A 316 -9.61 27.07 11.95
C ILE A 316 -10.96 26.35 12.04
N ASP A 317 -10.93 25.03 12.25
CA ASP A 317 -12.09 24.17 12.28
C ASP A 317 -12.41 23.74 13.71
N SER A 318 -13.37 24.43 14.33
CA SER A 318 -13.84 24.12 15.70
C SER A 318 -14.40 22.71 15.88
N SER A 319 -14.68 21.98 14.79
CA SER A 319 -15.09 20.57 14.85
C SER A 319 -13.93 19.60 15.05
N VAL A 320 -12.69 20.08 14.88
CA VAL A 320 -11.47 19.28 15.05
C VAL A 320 -10.94 19.46 16.47
N ILE A 321 -10.97 18.37 17.23
CA ILE A 321 -10.34 18.30 18.55
C ILE A 321 -8.94 17.70 18.36
N ILE A 322 -7.91 18.46 18.70
CA ILE A 322 -6.52 17.99 18.67
C ILE A 322 -6.12 17.65 20.11
N GLU A 323 -6.06 16.36 20.43
CA GLU A 323 -5.57 15.86 21.71
C GLU A 323 -4.08 15.51 21.61
N TRP A 324 -3.31 16.00 22.58
CA TRP A 324 -1.89 15.70 22.71
C TRP A 324 -1.70 14.81 23.92
N SER A 325 -1.12 13.65 23.68
CA SER A 325 -0.87 12.64 24.71
C SER A 325 0.61 12.28 24.72
N LEU A 326 1.16 12.11 25.92
CA LEU A 326 2.57 11.82 26.11
C LEU A 326 2.79 10.31 26.15
N TRP A 327 3.80 9.84 25.43
CA TRP A 327 4.26 8.47 25.58
C TRP A 327 5.09 8.39 26.86
N SER A 328 4.51 7.85 27.92
CA SER A 328 5.26 7.52 29.13
C SER A 328 5.81 6.10 29.01
N THR A 329 7.11 5.95 29.22
CA THR A 329 7.71 4.65 29.50
C THR A 329 7.51 4.37 30.98
N SER A 330 6.62 3.44 31.31
CA SER A 330 6.54 2.95 32.69
C SER A 330 7.89 2.35 33.09
N LYS A 331 8.22 2.40 34.39
CA LYS A 331 9.43 1.75 34.94
C LYS A 331 9.49 0.25 34.65
N GLU A 332 8.37 -0.37 34.25
CA GLU A 332 8.27 -1.77 33.84
C GLU A 332 8.57 -2.00 32.34
N GLY A 333 8.97 -0.96 31.60
CA GLY A 333 9.26 -1.06 30.16
C GLY A 333 8.01 -1.17 29.27
N LYS A 334 6.80 -1.09 29.85
CA LYS A 334 5.55 -1.00 29.10
C LYS A 334 5.27 0.46 28.79
N SER A 335 5.09 0.78 27.51
CA SER A 335 4.65 2.11 27.08
C SER A 335 3.15 2.24 27.28
N SER A 336 2.70 3.30 27.95
CA SER A 336 1.29 3.66 28.09
C SER A 336 1.07 5.11 27.66
N LEU A 337 -0.02 5.33 26.92
CA LEU A 337 -0.55 6.67 26.65
C LEU A 337 -1.08 7.25 27.96
N VAL A 338 -0.56 8.41 28.35
CA VAL A 338 -1.03 9.22 29.49
C VAL A 338 -1.69 10.47 28.96
#